data_AF-A0A371C0E1-F1
#
_entry.id   AF-A0A371C0E1-F1
#
_cell.length_a   1.000
_cell.length_b   1.000
_cell.length_c   1.000
_cell.angle_alpha   90.00
_cell.angle_beta   90.00
_cell.angle_gamma   90.00
#
_symmetry.space_group_name_H-M   'P 1'
#
loop_
_entity.id
_entity.type
_entity.pdbx_description
1 polymer ?
#
loop_
_entity_poly.entity_id
_entity_poly.type
_entity_poly.pdbx_seq_one_letter_code
_entity_poly.pdbx_strand_id
1 'polypeptide(L)'
;MARLARLATAQDYTVVDIRNVSQSLIRQMEWLEQEIQASANRVVQLEDNGDDEAEGPAQAAAPQVNNDELRADVQKKLTPLWQGSLKLTLSDSNQQLVYAIERVRVAQLHRRDIIGAKVSISYWS
;
A
#
# COMPACT_ATOMS: atom_id res chain seq x y z
N MET A 1 38.87 -25.53 -8.94
CA MET A 1 37.61 -24.95 -9.44
C MET A 1 36.66 -24.78 -8.27
N ALA A 2 36.27 -23.55 -7.95
CA ALA A 2 35.32 -23.25 -6.89
C ALA A 2 33.91 -23.72 -7.30
N ARG A 3 33.24 -24.45 -6.41
CA ARG A 3 31.89 -25.01 -6.58
C ARG A 3 30.86 -23.89 -6.63
N LEU A 4 30.70 -23.28 -7.81
CA LEU A 4 29.65 -22.32 -8.15
C LEU A 4 28.37 -23.05 -8.58
N ALA A 5 27.22 -22.48 -8.21
CA ALA A 5 25.84 -22.94 -8.37
C ALA A 5 25.36 -23.98 -7.32
N ARG A 6 24.89 -23.50 -6.17
CA ARG A 6 23.77 -24.20 -5.50
C ARG A 6 22.54 -23.95 -6.36
N LEU A 7 22.08 -25.03 -7.01
CA LEU A 7 20.84 -25.12 -7.78
C LEU A 7 19.70 -24.46 -7.01
N ALA A 8 18.92 -23.60 -7.67
CA ALA A 8 17.68 -23.09 -7.12
C ALA A 8 16.77 -24.27 -6.75
N THR A 9 16.52 -24.49 -5.45
CA THR A 9 15.54 -25.48 -5.00
C THR A 9 14.16 -24.86 -5.19
N ALA A 10 13.42 -25.39 -6.16
CA ALA A 10 12.01 -25.09 -6.31
C ALA A 10 11.22 -25.92 -5.29
N GLN A 11 10.36 -25.28 -4.50
CA GLN A 11 9.44 -25.95 -3.58
C GLN A 11 8.00 -25.76 -4.07
N ASP A 12 7.24 -26.85 -4.06
CA ASP A 12 5.84 -26.84 -4.46
C ASP A 12 4.95 -26.41 -3.30
N TYR A 13 4.02 -25.52 -3.60
CA TYR A 13 3.01 -25.02 -2.67
C TYR A 13 1.62 -25.10 -3.30
N THR A 14 0.60 -25.19 -2.46
CA THR A 14 -0.80 -25.02 -2.86
C THR A 14 -1.24 -23.60 -2.55
N VAL A 15 -1.87 -22.91 -3.51
CA VAL A 15 -2.44 -21.58 -3.26
C VAL A 15 -3.71 -21.73 -2.42
N VAL A 16 -3.73 -21.12 -1.24
CA VAL A 16 -4.88 -21.13 -0.33
C VAL A 16 -5.75 -19.90 -0.54
N ASP A 17 -5.13 -18.74 -0.73
CA ASP A 17 -5.82 -17.47 -0.89
C ASP A 17 -4.97 -16.49 -1.71
N ILE A 18 -5.65 -15.56 -2.36
CA ILE A 18 -5.03 -14.46 -3.10
C ILE A 18 -5.80 -13.17 -2.92
N ARG A 19 -5.09 -12.10 -2.57
CA ARG A 19 -5.68 -10.77 -2.35
C ARG A 19 -4.85 -9.67 -2.97
N ASN A 20 -5.53 -8.68 -3.52
CA ASN A 20 -4.89 -7.45 -4.00
C ASN A 20 -4.63 -6.52 -2.82
N VAL A 21 -3.38 -6.44 -2.37
CA VAL A 21 -2.98 -5.59 -1.25
C VAL A 21 -2.82 -4.13 -1.68
N SER A 22 -2.48 -3.88 -2.94
CA SER A 22 -2.38 -2.51 -3.46
C SER A 22 -3.73 -1.77 -3.45
N GLN A 23 -4.84 -2.43 -3.82
CA GLN A 23 -6.17 -1.84 -3.76
C GLN A 23 -6.64 -1.52 -2.33
N SER A 24 -6.33 -2.40 -1.37
CA SER A 24 -6.66 -2.16 0.04
C SER A 24 -5.91 -0.94 0.57
N LEU A 25 -4.63 -0.80 0.19
CA LEU A 25 -3.82 0.34 0.58
C LEU A 25 -4.34 1.63 -0.08
N ILE A 26 -4.64 1.60 -1.38
CA ILE A 26 -5.23 2.74 -2.10
C ILE A 26 -6.48 3.25 -1.37
N ARG A 27 -7.41 2.37 -1.02
CA ARG A 27 -8.63 2.77 -0.30
C ARG A 27 -8.35 3.40 1.07
N GLN A 28 -7.37 2.87 1.81
CA GLN A 28 -6.97 3.45 3.10
C GLN A 28 -6.36 4.83 2.92
N MET A 29 -5.63 5.05 1.82
CA MET A 29 -5.04 6.34 1.50
C MET A 29 -6.09 7.36 1.05
N GLU A 30 -7.01 6.98 0.17
CA GLU A 30 -8.15 7.82 -0.23
C GLU A 30 -8.98 8.25 0.99
N TRP A 31 -9.21 7.33 1.93
CA TRP A 31 -9.89 7.64 3.18
C TRP A 31 -9.10 8.65 4.04
N LEU A 32 -7.78 8.46 4.17
CA LEU A 32 -6.93 9.37 4.95
C LEU A 32 -6.90 10.77 4.33
N GLU A 33 -6.86 10.88 3.00
CA GLU A 33 -6.93 12.16 2.28
C GLU A 33 -8.26 12.89 2.57
N GLN A 34 -9.38 12.17 2.57
CA GLN A 34 -10.69 12.74 2.93
C GLN A 34 -10.73 13.23 4.38
N GLU A 35 -10.14 12.48 5.32
CA GLU A 35 -10.12 12.85 6.74
C GLU A 35 -9.25 14.10 6.99
N ILE A 36 -8.10 14.20 6.32
CA ILE A 36 -7.23 15.40 6.36
C ILE A 36 -7.98 16.62 5.83
N GLN A 37 -8.69 16.49 4.70
CA GLN A 37 -9.48 17.58 4.14
C GLN A 37 -10.62 18.00 5.08
N ALA A 38 -11.33 17.03 5.66
CA ALA A 38 -12.37 17.29 6.65
C ALA A 38 -11.82 17.97 7.90
N SER A 39 -10.59 17.64 8.32
CA SER A 39 -9.91 18.27 9.45
C SER A 39 -9.47 19.70 9.12
N ALA A 40 -8.88 19.95 7.95
CA ALA A 40 -8.48 21.29 7.51
C ALA A 40 -9.69 22.24 7.41
N ASN A 41 -10.81 21.78 6.86
CA ASN A 41 -12.05 22.56 6.79
C ASN A 41 -12.63 22.89 8.18
N ARG A 42 -12.47 22.00 9.17
CA ARG A 42 -12.88 22.24 10.56
C ARG A 42 -12.05 23.34 11.24
N VAL A 43 -10.74 23.42 10.96
CA VAL A 43 -9.85 24.43 11.56
C VAL A 43 -10.19 25.83 11.06
N VAL A 44 -10.41 26.01 9.75
CA VAL A 44 -10.81 27.30 9.16
C VAL A 44 -12.15 27.79 9.71
N GLN A 45 -13.09 26.89 9.98
CA GLN A 45 -14.38 27.24 10.59
C GLN A 45 -14.30 27.60 12.08
N LEU A 46 -13.25 27.16 12.79
CA LEU A 46 -13.02 27.54 14.19
C LEU A 46 -12.38 28.93 14.29
N GLU A 47 -11.63 29.37 13.28
CA GLU A 47 -11.08 30.73 13.18
C GLU A 47 -12.16 31.77 12.88
N ASP A 48 -13.23 31.41 12.17
CA ASP A 48 -14.35 32.30 11.78
C ASP A 48 -15.41 32.49 12.90
N ASN A 49 -15.32 31.72 14.00
CA ASN A 49 -16.22 31.80 15.16
C ASN A 49 -15.60 32.48 16.39
N GLY A 50 -14.43 33.11 16.21
CA GLY A 50 -13.62 33.66 17.30
C GLY A 50 -13.63 35.19 17.41
N ASP A 51 -14.66 35.88 16.91
CA ASP A 51 -14.73 37.35 16.93
C ASP A 51 -15.88 37.88 17.80
N ASP A 52 -15.81 37.54 19.09
CA ASP A 52 -16.29 38.42 20.16
C ASP A 52 -15.12 38.63 21.15
N GLU A 53 -14.40 39.73 20.91
CA GLU A 53 -13.47 40.47 21.78
C GLU A 53 -12.15 39.80 22.25
N ALA A 54 -11.05 40.10 21.54
CA ALA A 54 -9.83 40.71 22.13
C ALA A 54 -8.73 40.90 21.07
N GLU A 55 -8.26 42.14 20.92
CA GLU A 55 -7.06 42.48 20.12
C GLU A 55 -5.80 41.77 20.68
N GLY A 56 -5.39 40.68 20.02
CA GLY A 56 -4.14 39.96 20.24
C GLY A 56 -3.13 40.18 19.11
N PRO A 57 -1.81 40.01 19.38
CA PRO A 57 -0.76 40.46 18.47
C PRO A 57 -0.78 39.70 17.14
N ALA A 58 -0.53 40.44 16.07
CA ALA A 58 -0.46 39.99 14.67
C ALA A 58 -0.01 38.53 14.56
N GLN A 59 -0.97 37.65 14.29
CA GLN A 59 -0.74 36.24 14.01
C GLN A 59 0.26 36.16 12.85
N ALA A 60 1.49 35.70 13.15
CA ALA A 60 2.42 35.33 12.11
C ALA A 60 1.72 34.26 11.28
N ALA A 61 1.42 34.57 10.01
CA ALA A 61 0.73 33.68 9.09
C ALA A 61 1.40 32.31 9.15
N ALA A 62 0.71 31.33 9.75
CA ALA A 62 1.18 29.96 9.72
C ALA A 62 1.38 29.59 8.25
N PRO A 63 2.54 29.03 7.86
CA PRO A 63 2.81 28.71 6.47
C PRO A 63 1.65 27.86 5.93
N GLN A 64 0.91 28.43 4.97
CA GLN A 64 -0.18 27.72 4.34
C GLN A 64 0.40 26.53 3.61
N VAL A 65 0.10 25.33 4.12
CA VAL A 65 0.43 24.09 3.43
C VAL A 65 -0.38 24.09 2.14
N ASN A 66 0.30 24.23 1.00
CA ASN A 66 -0.32 24.17 -0.30
C ASN A 66 -0.81 22.74 -0.56
N ASN A 67 -2.08 22.50 -0.23
CA ASN A 67 -2.70 21.18 -0.29
C ASN A 67 -2.72 20.59 -1.71
N ASP A 68 -2.66 21.41 -2.75
CA ASP A 68 -2.56 20.94 -4.14
C ASP A 68 -1.18 20.36 -4.46
N GLU A 69 -0.10 20.99 -3.98
CA GLU A 69 1.26 20.49 -4.12
C GLU A 69 1.50 19.22 -3.29
N LEU A 70 0.97 19.18 -2.06
CA LEU A 70 1.09 18.02 -1.19
C LEU A 70 0.38 16.80 -1.80
N ARG A 71 -0.81 16.99 -2.38
CA ARG A 71 -1.56 15.94 -3.09
C ARG A 71 -0.79 15.42 -4.30
N ALA A 72 -0.26 16.32 -5.12
CA ALA A 72 0.49 15.96 -6.31
C ALA A 72 1.76 15.17 -5.96
N ASP A 73 2.48 15.55 -4.90
CA ASP A 73 3.70 14.88 -4.45
C ASP A 73 3.41 13.49 -3.85
N VAL A 74 2.35 13.38 -3.04
CA VAL A 74 1.87 12.11 -2.48
C VAL A 74 1.45 11.15 -3.60
N GLN A 75 0.60 11.60 -4.53
CA GLN A 75 0.14 10.78 -5.65
C GLN A 75 1.31 10.32 -6.54
N LYS A 76 2.25 11.21 -6.85
CA LYS A 76 3.45 10.89 -7.64
C LYS A 76 4.32 9.81 -6.98
N LYS A 77 4.49 9.86 -5.65
CA LYS A 77 5.29 8.88 -4.90
C LYS A 77 4.59 7.52 -4.77
N LEU A 78 3.27 7.49 -4.79
CA LEU A 78 2.49 6.27 -4.53
C LEU A 78 2.02 5.55 -5.80
N THR A 79 1.81 6.26 -6.90
CA THR A 79 1.41 5.68 -8.20
C THR A 79 2.27 4.48 -8.64
N PRO A 80 3.59 4.45 -8.44
CA PRO A 80 4.40 3.26 -8.74
C PRO A 80 4.09 2.04 -7.86
N LEU A 81 3.67 2.26 -6.61
CA LEU A 81 3.29 1.22 -5.64
C LEU A 81 1.89 0.65 -5.93
N TRP A 82 1.12 1.33 -6.76
CA TRP A 82 -0.25 0.96 -7.14
C TRP A 82 -0.31 -0.04 -8.29
N GLN A 83 0.84 -0.50 -8.80
CA GLN A 83 0.93 -1.56 -9.80
C GLN A 83 0.63 -2.94 -9.18
N GLY A 84 -0.61 -3.13 -8.71
CA GLY A 84 -1.26 -4.43 -8.60
C GLY A 84 -0.51 -5.49 -7.81
N SER A 85 0.04 -5.18 -6.63
CA SER A 85 0.67 -6.21 -5.81
C SER A 85 -0.36 -7.18 -5.26
N LEU A 86 -0.26 -8.45 -5.65
CA LEU A 86 -0.99 -9.56 -5.05
C LEU A 86 -0.21 -10.15 -3.89
N LYS A 87 -0.90 -10.43 -2.78
CA LYS A 87 -0.40 -11.27 -1.71
C LYS A 87 -1.04 -12.65 -1.85
N LEU A 88 -0.20 -13.67 -1.90
CA LEU A 88 -0.60 -15.07 -1.92
C LEU A 88 -0.41 -15.66 -0.53
N THR A 89 -1.40 -16.42 -0.10
CA THR A 89 -1.28 -17.35 1.02
C THR A 89 -1.10 -18.73 0.44
N LEU A 90 -0.02 -19.40 0.82
CA LEU A 90 0.43 -20.66 0.27
C LEU A 90 0.50 -21.70 1.40
N SER A 91 0.28 -22.96 1.08
CA SER A 91 0.41 -24.08 2.01
C SER A 91 1.36 -25.11 1.43
N ASP A 92 2.34 -25.55 2.21
CA ASP A 92 3.25 -26.63 1.83
C ASP A 92 2.65 -28.02 2.10
N SER A 93 3.43 -29.09 1.86
CA SER A 93 2.99 -30.48 2.11
C SER A 93 2.73 -30.79 3.59
N ASN A 94 3.28 -29.98 4.51
CA ASN A 94 3.13 -30.12 5.95
C ASN A 94 2.02 -29.22 6.50
N GLN A 95 1.21 -28.61 5.62
CA GLN A 95 0.18 -27.63 5.96
C GLN A 95 0.73 -26.35 6.62
N GLN A 96 2.02 -26.06 6.46
CA GLN A 96 2.60 -24.81 6.93
C GLN A 96 2.25 -23.68 5.96
N LEU A 97 1.74 -22.59 6.51
CA LEU A 97 1.37 -21.42 5.73
C LEU A 97 2.59 -20.53 5.47
N VAL A 98 2.77 -20.18 4.20
CA VAL A 98 3.80 -19.25 3.73
C VAL A 98 3.12 -18.10 2.97
N TYR A 99 3.71 -16.92 3.04
CA TYR A 99 3.19 -15.74 2.35
C TYR A 99 4.15 -15.29 1.26
N ALA A 100 3.63 -15.05 0.07
CA ALA A 100 4.39 -14.48 -1.04
C ALA A 100 3.75 -13.16 -1.48
N ILE A 101 4.59 -12.22 -1.91
CA ILE A 101 4.16 -10.95 -2.48
C ILE A 101 4.64 -10.91 -3.93
N GLU A 102 3.71 -10.62 -4.83
CA GLU A 102 4.00 -10.35 -6.23
C GLU A 102 4.82 -9.06 -6.35
N ARG A 103 6.13 -9.22 -6.56
CA ARG A 103 7.05 -8.09 -6.79
C ARG A 103 7.05 -7.59 -8.23
N VAL A 104 6.80 -8.49 -9.18
CA VAL A 104 6.70 -8.21 -10.61
C VAL A 104 5.39 -8.81 -11.08
N ARG A 105 4.66 -8.09 -11.92
CA ARG A 105 3.36 -8.54 -12.43
C ARG A 105 3.49 -9.91 -13.11
N VAL A 106 2.90 -10.93 -12.50
CA VAL A 106 2.75 -12.28 -13.04
C VAL A 106 1.34 -12.36 -13.63
N ALA A 107 1.28 -12.30 -14.95
CA ALA A 107 0.02 -12.26 -15.69
C ALA A 107 -0.88 -13.47 -15.46
N GLN A 108 -0.51 -14.51 -14.72
CA GLN A 108 -1.36 -15.67 -14.40
C GLN A 108 -1.99 -15.58 -13.00
N LEU A 109 -1.50 -14.70 -12.12
CA LEU A 109 -1.94 -14.63 -10.71
C LEU A 109 -3.23 -13.80 -10.49
N HIS A 110 -3.74 -13.13 -11.52
CA HIS A 110 -4.86 -12.18 -11.39
C HIS A 110 -6.25 -12.82 -11.24
N ARG A 111 -6.33 -14.15 -11.18
CA ARG A 111 -7.60 -14.87 -11.21
C ARG A 111 -7.81 -15.64 -9.92
N ARG A 112 -9.04 -15.59 -9.37
CA ARG A 112 -9.45 -16.42 -8.24
C ARG A 112 -9.45 -17.92 -8.55
N ASP A 113 -9.39 -18.28 -9.83
CA ASP A 113 -9.36 -19.67 -10.30
C ASP A 113 -8.06 -20.41 -9.94
N ILE A 114 -7.01 -19.69 -9.51
CA ILE A 114 -5.76 -20.31 -9.07
C ILE A 114 -5.81 -20.84 -7.63
N ILE A 115 -6.88 -20.56 -6.87
CA ILE A 115 -7.02 -21.10 -5.51
C ILE A 115 -7.13 -22.63 -5.61
N GLY A 116 -6.29 -23.34 -4.86
CA GLY A 116 -6.11 -24.79 -4.93
C GLY A 116 -5.08 -25.23 -5.99
N ALA A 117 -4.58 -24.33 -6.83
CA ALA A 117 -3.53 -24.66 -7.79
C ALA A 117 -2.19 -24.93 -7.08
N LYS A 118 -1.41 -25.84 -7.65
CA LYS A 118 -0.03 -26.07 -7.25
C LYS A 118 0.89 -25.09 -7.98
N VAL A 119 1.74 -24.40 -7.24
CA VAL A 119 2.74 -23.47 -7.76
C VAL A 119 4.12 -23.88 -7.26
N SER A 120 5.12 -23.82 -8.13
CA SER A 120 6.50 -24.10 -7.76
C SER A 120 7.25 -22.78 -7.58
N ILE A 121 7.78 -22.54 -6.38
CA ILE A 121 8.52 -21.31 -6.06
C ILE A 121 9.99 -21.65 -5.96
N SER A 122 10.79 -21.03 -6.82
CA SER A 122 12.24 -21.12 -6.81
C SER A 122 12.84 -19.96 -6.03
N TYR A 123 13.68 -20.26 -5.05
CA TYR A 123 14.43 -19.27 -4.30
C TYR A 123 15.83 -19.13 -4.90
N TRP A 124 16.27 -17.87 -5.05
CA TRP A 124 17.63 -17.55 -5.43
C TRP A 124 18.28 -16.99 -4.16
N SER A 125 19.34 -17.64 -3.68
CA SER A 125 20.13 -17.17 -2.53
C SER A 125 20.99 -15.98 -2.92
#